data_AF-A0A966NK26-F1
#
_entry.id   AF-A0A966NK26-F1
#
_cell.length_a   1.000
_cell.length_b   1.000
_cell.length_c   1.000
_cell.angle_alpha   90.00
_cell.angle_beta   90.00
_cell.angle_gamma   90.00
#
_symmetry.space_group_name_H-M   'P 1'
#
loop_
_entity.id
_entity.type
_entity.pdbx_description
1 polymer ?
#
loop_
_entity_poly.entity_id
_entity_poly.type
_entity_poly.pdbx_seq_one_letter_code
_entity_poly.pdbx_strand_id
1 'polypeptide(L)'
;MYGRDLLGAAVRRRSRRAHATSGTRWQAAITVTAAIGGFVALPQSSNAAPFTWSGASTTTSGWGGASNWLPSSLPSIGTNALVFTGANRLTNQATTNYTLDGITFSGSAQSFNLQGNSPTRTLNMLGDITNQSGRLQTIGGTTTGSKLALSYGTNAVTRTIDTGSGTIDLNAAVRGGSNVTLNKTGIGGLVIDNPPGTGHGFSGTFRASEGTVDLQAMFNANVGVSGSATLNVDPVAGGITTATVNSLTSSGTVNMLGSLTVYESLKLNASSVLNLTLPVDPNEANQLSYGAGTMLGGALHVTLLGDYPDADTSNPTVFQILQSTAGDPGGNFTTVTATYNGQLLSFTQGPDAVDPHVWISQMAADGKQLRFDQISGEVVVVPEPSSIVIAGIGAAMAAWNALKSRRKRLRALRPTFET
;
A
#
# COMPACT_ATOMS: atom_id res chain seq x y z
N MET A 1 68.55 -13.84 -8.62
CA MET A 1 68.86 -15.06 -7.86
C MET A 1 67.53 -15.70 -7.47
N TYR A 2 66.95 -16.56 -8.30
CA TYR A 2 67.19 -18.00 -8.53
C TYR A 2 66.70 -18.94 -7.40
N GLY A 3 65.86 -19.91 -7.81
CA GLY A 3 65.36 -21.09 -7.09
C GLY A 3 63.83 -21.05 -6.96
N ARG A 4 62.97 -21.65 -7.80
CA ARG A 4 62.99 -22.88 -8.63
C ARG A 4 63.21 -24.16 -7.83
N ASP A 5 62.22 -25.07 -7.99
CA ASP A 5 62.26 -26.54 -7.90
C ASP A 5 61.24 -27.13 -6.89
N LEU A 6 60.52 -28.24 -7.10
CA LEU A 6 60.28 -29.22 -8.18
C LEU A 6 59.06 -30.05 -7.67
N LEU A 7 58.01 -30.30 -8.48
CA LEU A 7 57.73 -31.58 -9.16
C LEU A 7 57.68 -32.86 -8.29
N GLY A 8 56.53 -33.54 -8.33
CA GLY A 8 56.37 -34.96 -7.93
C GLY A 8 54.89 -35.36 -7.95
N ALA A 9 54.31 -35.81 -9.05
CA ALA A 9 54.41 -37.14 -9.67
C ALA A 9 53.08 -37.90 -9.50
N ALA A 10 52.58 -38.35 -10.65
CA ALA A 10 51.31 -39.02 -10.87
C ALA A 10 51.28 -40.47 -10.33
N VAL A 11 50.17 -41.16 -10.66
CA VAL A 11 50.00 -42.62 -10.81
C VAL A 11 49.13 -43.27 -9.70
N ARG A 12 47.87 -43.61 -10.00
CA ARG A 12 47.45 -44.91 -10.58
C ARG A 12 45.92 -45.07 -10.57
N ARG A 13 45.39 -45.44 -11.73
CA ARG A 13 44.05 -46.04 -11.92
C ARG A 13 43.90 -47.30 -11.05
N ARG A 14 42.74 -47.44 -10.38
CA ARG A 14 42.09 -48.74 -10.21
C ARG A 14 40.62 -48.65 -10.53
N SER A 15 40.21 -49.61 -11.34
CA SER A 15 38.89 -49.82 -11.89
C SER A 15 38.04 -50.70 -10.98
N ARG A 16 36.73 -50.66 -11.26
CA ARG A 16 35.69 -51.65 -10.93
C ARG A 16 35.20 -51.68 -9.47
N ARG A 17 33.95 -51.24 -9.29
CA ARG A 17 32.83 -52.15 -9.05
C ARG A 17 31.49 -51.45 -9.25
N ALA A 18 30.68 -52.01 -10.14
CA ALA A 18 29.27 -51.75 -10.21
C ALA A 18 28.57 -52.39 -9.00
N HIS A 19 27.71 -51.61 -8.33
CA HIS A 19 26.59 -52.13 -7.56
C HIS A 19 25.41 -51.17 -7.76
N ALA A 20 24.54 -51.55 -8.68
CA ALA A 20 23.18 -51.08 -8.70
C ALA A 20 22.44 -51.81 -7.58
N THR A 21 21.79 -51.08 -6.67
CA THR A 21 20.56 -51.53 -6.01
C THR A 21 19.89 -50.36 -5.28
N SER A 22 18.63 -50.14 -5.65
CA SER A 22 17.50 -49.78 -4.78
C SER A 22 17.52 -48.44 -4.03
N GLY A 23 16.76 -47.49 -4.58
CA GLY A 23 15.56 -46.99 -3.91
C GLY A 23 15.75 -46.24 -2.59
N THR A 24 16.21 -44.99 -2.67
CA THR A 24 15.99 -44.01 -1.60
C THR A 24 14.53 -43.57 -1.63
N ARG A 25 13.70 -44.33 -0.91
CA ARG A 25 12.37 -43.92 -0.47
C ARG A 25 12.51 -42.61 0.30
N TRP A 26 11.89 -41.57 -0.23
CA TRP A 26 11.55 -40.36 0.50
C TRP A 26 10.69 -40.75 1.71
N GLN A 27 11.31 -40.87 2.89
CA GLN A 27 10.57 -40.85 4.12
C GLN A 27 10.26 -39.38 4.42
N ALA A 28 9.08 -38.95 3.99
CA ALA A 28 8.42 -37.79 4.57
C ALA A 28 8.15 -38.13 6.04
N ALA A 29 9.07 -37.73 6.92
CA ALA A 29 8.83 -37.69 8.35
C ALA A 29 7.79 -36.60 8.61
N ILE A 30 6.52 -36.98 8.60
CA ILE A 30 5.43 -36.17 9.14
C ILE A 30 5.62 -36.20 10.66
N THR A 31 6.34 -35.21 11.18
CA THR A 31 6.41 -34.94 12.61
C THR A 31 5.06 -34.33 13.00
N VAL A 32 4.13 -35.15 13.46
CA VAL A 32 2.92 -34.69 14.17
C VAL A 32 3.38 -34.21 15.54
N THR A 33 3.75 -32.94 15.63
CA THR A 33 3.95 -32.28 16.92
C THR A 33 2.57 -32.06 17.53
N ALA A 34 2.14 -33.00 18.39
CA ALA A 34 1.03 -32.78 19.29
C ALA A 34 1.41 -31.64 20.26
N ALA A 35 0.99 -30.42 19.93
CA ALA A 35 1.06 -29.30 20.85
C ALA A 35 0.05 -29.56 21.98
N ILE A 36 0.55 -30.09 23.09
CA ILE A 36 -0.16 -30.08 24.37
C ILE A 36 -0.29 -28.61 24.76
N GLY A 37 -1.46 -28.03 24.46
CA GLY A 37 -1.84 -26.69 24.84
C GLY A 37 -1.89 -26.58 26.35
N GLY A 38 -0.80 -26.12 26.94
CA GLY A 38 -0.80 -25.59 28.30
C GLY A 38 -1.71 -24.36 28.30
N PHE A 39 -2.91 -24.51 28.85
CA PHE A 39 -3.76 -23.39 29.26
C PHE A 39 -3.01 -22.61 30.35
N VAL A 40 -2.18 -21.66 29.93
CA VAL A 40 -1.75 -20.58 30.82
C VAL A 40 -3.03 -19.81 31.13
N ALA A 41 -3.47 -19.89 32.37
CA ALA A 41 -4.55 -19.04 32.88
C ALA A 41 -4.09 -17.59 32.71
N LEU A 42 -4.51 -16.96 31.62
CA LEU A 42 -4.33 -15.53 31.41
C LEU A 42 -5.02 -14.81 32.58
N PRO A 43 -4.40 -13.78 33.17
CA PRO A 43 -5.06 -12.96 34.17
C PRO A 43 -6.38 -12.48 33.57
N GLN A 44 -7.51 -12.93 34.13
CA GLN A 44 -8.80 -12.38 33.78
C GLN A 44 -8.80 -10.95 34.30
N SER A 45 -8.55 -10.00 33.40
CA SER A 45 -8.82 -8.59 33.66
C SER A 45 -10.26 -8.50 34.14
N SER A 46 -10.46 -7.91 35.32
CA SER A 46 -11.79 -7.55 35.78
C SER A 46 -12.40 -6.64 34.73
N ASN A 47 -13.28 -7.17 33.90
CA ASN A 47 -13.99 -6.37 32.91
C ASN A 47 -14.82 -5.36 33.67
N ALA A 48 -14.58 -4.06 33.43
CA ALA A 48 -15.47 -3.01 33.90
C ALA A 48 -16.91 -3.35 33.48
N ALA A 49 -17.90 -3.03 34.33
CA ALA A 49 -19.29 -3.31 34.02
C ALA A 49 -19.66 -2.63 32.70
N PRO A 50 -20.12 -3.38 31.68
CA PRO A 50 -20.42 -2.79 30.38
C PRO A 50 -21.65 -1.90 30.49
N PHE A 51 -21.51 -0.63 30.10
CA PHE A 51 -22.65 0.26 29.92
C PHE A 51 -23.20 0.06 28.52
N THR A 52 -24.44 -0.43 28.44
CA THR A 52 -25.08 -0.68 27.15
C THR A 52 -25.91 0.53 26.75
N TRP A 53 -25.60 1.13 25.59
CA TRP A 53 -26.40 2.19 25.00
C TRP A 53 -27.75 1.63 24.55
N SER A 54 -28.82 2.05 25.23
CA SER A 54 -30.20 1.75 24.87
C SER A 54 -30.83 2.86 24.02
N GLY A 55 -30.29 4.08 24.13
CA GLY A 55 -30.88 5.29 23.52
C GLY A 55 -32.32 5.56 23.98
N ALA A 56 -32.73 5.03 25.15
CA ALA A 56 -34.13 5.00 25.57
C ALA A 56 -34.67 6.35 26.08
N SER A 57 -33.83 7.38 26.27
CA SER A 57 -34.31 8.73 26.58
C SER A 57 -35.23 9.21 25.46
N THR A 58 -36.33 9.89 25.78
CA THR A 58 -37.19 10.54 24.78
C THR A 58 -36.78 11.98 24.50
N THR A 59 -35.92 12.58 25.32
CA THR A 59 -35.58 14.01 25.24
C THR A 59 -34.12 14.29 24.91
N THR A 60 -33.18 13.36 25.15
CA THR A 60 -31.74 13.63 25.02
C THR A 60 -31.01 12.51 24.28
N SER A 61 -30.06 12.85 23.40
CA SER A 61 -29.13 11.90 22.74
C SER A 61 -27.72 11.95 23.30
N GLY A 62 -27.53 12.65 24.41
CA GLY A 62 -26.23 12.76 25.07
C GLY A 62 -25.91 11.56 25.97
N TRP A 63 -24.63 11.23 26.06
CA TRP A 63 -24.08 10.25 26.99
C TRP A 63 -24.28 10.67 28.46
N GLY A 64 -24.50 11.97 28.71
CA GLY A 64 -24.87 12.49 30.03
C GLY A 64 -26.31 12.23 30.47
N GLY A 65 -27.14 11.54 29.67
CA GLY A 65 -28.50 11.14 30.06
C GLY A 65 -28.54 9.70 30.55
N ALA A 66 -28.78 9.48 31.86
CA ALA A 66 -28.74 8.14 32.46
C ALA A 66 -29.77 7.17 31.85
N SER A 67 -30.91 7.69 31.38
CA SER A 67 -31.94 6.94 30.68
C SER A 67 -31.50 6.37 29.32
N ASN A 68 -30.38 6.84 28.74
CA ASN A 68 -29.83 6.28 27.51
C ASN A 68 -28.94 5.05 27.72
N TRP A 69 -28.66 4.68 28.98
CA TRP A 69 -27.78 3.58 29.34
C TRP A 69 -28.51 2.47 30.07
N LEU A 70 -27.95 1.27 30.00
CA LEU A 70 -28.30 0.11 30.80
C LEU A 70 -27.06 -0.37 31.58
N PRO A 71 -27.14 -0.48 32.92
CA PRO A 71 -28.25 -0.01 33.76
C PRO A 71 -28.46 1.51 33.61
N SER A 72 -29.63 2.04 33.97
CA SER A 72 -30.00 3.46 33.81
C SER A 72 -29.25 4.41 34.76
N SER A 73 -27.93 4.33 34.72
CA SER A 73 -26.95 5.15 35.40
C SER A 73 -25.94 5.66 34.37
N LEU A 74 -25.25 6.74 34.70
CA LEU A 74 -24.22 7.27 33.82
C LEU A 74 -22.97 6.37 33.89
N PRO A 75 -22.28 6.13 32.77
CA PRO A 75 -20.90 5.67 32.80
C PRO A 75 -20.12 6.60 33.71
N SER A 76 -19.61 6.07 34.83
CA SER A 76 -18.86 6.88 35.78
C SER A 76 -17.61 7.46 35.11
N ILE A 77 -17.02 8.53 35.65
CA ILE A 77 -15.81 9.16 35.07
C ILE A 77 -14.57 8.21 35.11
N GLY A 78 -14.71 6.99 35.64
CA GLY A 78 -13.70 5.93 35.56
C GLY A 78 -13.72 5.14 34.24
N THR A 79 -13.05 3.99 34.25
CA THR A 79 -12.94 3.14 33.07
C THR A 79 -14.20 2.29 32.87
N ASN A 80 -14.84 2.43 31.72
CA ASN A 80 -16.03 1.66 31.37
C ASN A 80 -15.92 1.12 29.94
N ALA A 81 -16.40 -0.09 29.71
CA ALA A 81 -16.65 -0.57 28.36
C ALA A 81 -18.03 -0.08 27.90
N LEU A 82 -18.13 0.47 26.69
CA LEU A 82 -19.40 0.88 26.10
C LEU A 82 -19.86 -0.14 25.07
N VAL A 83 -21.12 -0.57 25.18
CA VAL A 83 -21.73 -1.50 24.22
C VAL A 83 -22.89 -0.81 23.52
N PHE A 84 -22.80 -0.65 22.20
CA PHE A 84 -23.87 -0.13 21.36
C PHE A 84 -24.69 -1.28 20.79
N THR A 85 -26.01 -1.20 20.94
CA THR A 85 -26.97 -2.18 20.44
C THR A 85 -28.25 -1.52 19.98
N GLY A 86 -29.06 -2.24 19.21
CA GLY A 86 -30.37 -1.80 18.77
C GLY A 86 -30.33 -0.64 17.77
N ALA A 87 -31.46 0.07 17.67
CA ALA A 87 -31.75 1.02 16.59
C ALA A 87 -32.10 2.45 17.06
N ASN A 88 -32.02 2.73 18.36
CA ASN A 88 -32.46 3.99 18.93
C ASN A 88 -31.32 5.00 19.04
N ARG A 89 -31.61 6.26 18.68
CA ARG A 89 -30.68 7.40 18.79
C ARG A 89 -29.31 7.07 18.20
N LEU A 90 -29.33 6.73 16.92
CA LEU A 90 -28.14 6.35 16.15
C LEU A 90 -27.06 7.44 16.17
N THR A 91 -27.47 8.71 16.19
CA THR A 91 -26.57 9.83 16.45
C THR A 91 -26.57 10.17 17.94
N ASN A 92 -25.47 9.92 18.63
CA ASN A 92 -25.33 10.15 20.07
C ASN A 92 -24.07 10.96 20.39
N GLN A 93 -24.10 11.67 21.52
CA GLN A 93 -23.11 12.71 21.81
C GLN A 93 -22.36 12.47 23.12
N ALA A 94 -21.03 12.37 23.07
CA ALA A 94 -20.18 12.50 24.23
C ALA A 94 -20.26 13.95 24.76
N THR A 95 -20.83 14.11 25.95
CA THR A 95 -21.08 15.42 26.57
C THR A 95 -19.91 15.94 27.40
N THR A 96 -18.97 15.07 27.73
CA THR A 96 -17.73 15.33 28.47
C THR A 96 -16.62 14.44 27.91
N ASN A 97 -15.41 14.51 28.46
CA ASN A 97 -14.36 13.55 28.16
C ASN A 97 -14.63 12.25 28.93
N TYR A 98 -14.35 11.12 28.28
CA TYR A 98 -14.54 9.80 28.88
C TYR A 98 -13.25 8.98 28.79
N THR A 99 -13.03 8.10 29.75
CA THR A 99 -11.97 7.08 29.70
C THR A 99 -12.64 5.73 29.54
N LEU A 100 -12.31 5.02 28.45
CA LEU A 100 -13.07 3.85 28.02
C LEU A 100 -12.17 2.60 27.96
N ASP A 101 -12.64 1.48 28.53
CA ASP A 101 -12.01 0.17 28.37
C ASP A 101 -12.32 -0.46 27.00
N GLY A 102 -13.16 0.18 26.20
CA GLY A 102 -13.44 -0.22 24.85
C GLY A 102 -14.82 0.25 24.36
N ILE A 103 -15.03 0.10 23.06
CA ILE A 103 -16.31 0.35 22.39
C ILE A 103 -16.66 -0.90 21.60
N THR A 104 -17.84 -1.47 21.83
CA THR A 104 -18.34 -2.63 21.07
C THR A 104 -19.65 -2.28 20.40
N PHE A 105 -19.73 -2.42 19.08
CA PHE A 105 -20.99 -2.44 18.34
C PHE A 105 -21.43 -3.90 18.17
N SER A 106 -22.44 -4.30 18.92
CA SER A 106 -22.95 -5.67 18.93
C SER A 106 -23.54 -6.10 17.57
N GLY A 107 -23.77 -7.40 17.38
CA GLY A 107 -24.40 -7.94 16.16
C GLY A 107 -25.77 -7.35 15.82
N SER A 108 -26.50 -6.82 16.81
CA SER A 108 -27.80 -6.16 16.63
C SER A 108 -27.73 -4.64 16.48
N ALA A 109 -26.54 -4.04 16.60
CA ALA A 109 -26.38 -2.60 16.44
C ALA A 109 -26.73 -2.16 15.02
N GLN A 110 -27.48 -1.07 14.89
CA GLN A 110 -27.61 -0.35 13.62
C GLN A 110 -26.37 0.55 13.39
N SER A 111 -26.39 1.37 12.33
CA SER A 111 -25.29 2.30 12.04
C SER A 111 -25.31 3.50 12.99
N PHE A 112 -24.44 3.48 13.98
CA PHE A 112 -24.26 4.58 14.93
C PHE A 112 -23.29 5.63 14.40
N ASN A 113 -23.54 6.87 14.79
CA ASN A 113 -22.67 8.02 14.61
C ASN A 113 -22.37 8.59 16.00
N LEU A 114 -21.21 8.20 16.55
CA LEU A 114 -20.72 8.69 17.84
C LEU A 114 -20.04 10.02 17.62
N GLN A 115 -20.50 11.09 18.26
CA GLN A 115 -19.96 12.42 18.07
C GLN A 115 -19.72 13.16 19.39
N GLY A 116 -19.00 14.27 19.37
CA GLY A 116 -18.87 15.19 20.49
C GLY A 116 -19.98 16.24 20.47
N ASN A 117 -20.33 16.79 21.64
CA ASN A 117 -21.09 18.04 21.68
C ASN A 117 -20.20 19.30 21.50
N SER A 118 -18.89 19.08 21.31
CA SER A 118 -17.87 20.10 21.05
C SER A 118 -16.66 19.41 20.41
N PRO A 119 -15.88 20.09 19.52
CA PRO A 119 -14.69 19.52 18.89
C PRO A 119 -13.55 19.19 19.85
N THR A 120 -13.63 19.64 21.11
CA THR A 120 -12.60 19.40 22.15
C THR A 120 -12.81 18.09 22.91
N ARG A 121 -13.90 17.37 22.64
CA ARG A 121 -14.25 16.15 23.37
C ARG A 121 -13.30 15.01 23.02
N THR A 122 -12.76 14.39 24.05
CA THR A 122 -11.78 13.31 23.93
C THR A 122 -12.30 12.04 24.58
N LEU A 123 -12.16 10.91 23.87
CA LEU A 123 -12.29 9.56 24.40
C LEU A 123 -10.89 9.00 24.65
N ASN A 124 -10.52 8.84 25.92
CA ASN A 124 -9.25 8.21 26.32
C ASN A 124 -9.43 6.70 26.25
N MET A 125 -8.87 6.07 25.23
CA MET A 125 -9.07 4.66 24.92
C MET A 125 -8.05 3.79 25.67
N LEU A 126 -8.52 3.07 26.68
CA LEU A 126 -7.79 2.05 27.43
C LEU A 126 -8.00 0.63 26.90
N GLY A 127 -8.95 0.40 25.99
CA GLY A 127 -9.06 -0.86 25.27
C GLY A 127 -9.55 -0.69 23.83
N ASP A 128 -10.17 -1.74 23.31
CA ASP A 128 -10.34 -1.96 21.88
C ASP A 128 -11.64 -1.37 21.32
N ILE A 129 -11.70 -1.21 20.00
CA ILE A 129 -12.93 -0.91 19.27
C ILE A 129 -13.30 -2.13 18.45
N THR A 130 -14.51 -2.65 18.63
CA THR A 130 -14.99 -3.87 17.95
C THR A 130 -16.32 -3.62 17.26
N ASN A 131 -16.42 -3.93 15.97
CA ASN A 131 -17.65 -3.85 15.19
C ASN A 131 -18.13 -5.24 14.77
N GLN A 132 -19.06 -5.80 15.53
CA GLN A 132 -19.69 -7.10 15.23
C GLN A 132 -20.99 -6.95 14.44
N SER A 133 -21.43 -5.73 14.16
CA SER A 133 -22.72 -5.44 13.54
C SER A 133 -22.79 -5.75 12.04
N GLY A 134 -21.63 -5.84 11.38
CA GLY A 134 -21.54 -5.91 9.92
C GLY A 134 -21.98 -4.63 9.20
N ARG A 135 -22.21 -3.53 9.93
CA ARG A 135 -22.66 -2.23 9.39
C ARG A 135 -21.59 -1.16 9.52
N LEU A 136 -21.80 -0.03 8.84
CA LEU A 136 -21.00 1.18 9.03
C LEU A 136 -21.21 1.75 10.44
N GLN A 137 -20.13 2.07 11.13
CA GLN A 137 -20.10 2.78 12.41
C GLN A 137 -19.19 4.00 12.25
N THR A 138 -19.70 5.19 12.52
CA THR A 138 -18.92 6.43 12.46
C THR A 138 -18.54 6.86 13.86
N ILE A 139 -17.25 7.14 14.09
CA ILE A 139 -16.74 7.68 15.34
C ILE A 139 -16.07 9.01 15.05
N GLY A 140 -16.59 10.07 15.67
CA GLY A 140 -16.11 11.44 15.51
C GLY A 140 -17.09 12.39 14.84
N GLY A 141 -18.32 11.97 14.51
CA GLY A 141 -19.30 12.89 13.92
C GLY A 141 -18.96 13.31 12.47
N THR A 142 -19.96 13.87 11.79
CA THR A 142 -19.85 14.25 10.37
C THR A 142 -19.64 15.76 10.16
N THR A 143 -19.70 16.56 11.22
CA THR A 143 -19.52 18.03 11.15
C THR A 143 -18.37 18.50 12.03
N THR A 144 -17.72 19.60 11.66
CA THR A 144 -16.59 20.19 12.40
C THR A 144 -16.93 20.50 13.86
N GLY A 145 -18.16 20.95 14.15
CA GLY A 145 -18.60 21.26 15.51
C GLY A 145 -18.85 20.04 16.40
N SER A 146 -18.90 18.85 15.82
CA SER A 146 -19.24 17.59 16.50
C SER A 146 -18.06 16.62 16.62
N LYS A 147 -16.83 17.07 16.33
CA LYS A 147 -15.66 16.18 16.28
C LYS A 147 -15.28 15.60 17.64
N LEU A 148 -14.77 14.37 17.62
CA LEU A 148 -14.13 13.72 18.76
C LEU A 148 -12.63 13.58 18.51
N ALA A 149 -11.88 13.43 19.59
CA ALA A 149 -10.55 12.86 19.57
C ALA A 149 -10.55 11.47 20.22
N LEU A 150 -9.83 10.52 19.61
CA LEU A 150 -9.48 9.23 20.22
C LEU A 150 -8.04 9.34 20.72
N SER A 151 -7.85 9.26 22.03
CA SER A 151 -6.53 9.37 22.66
C SER A 151 -6.11 8.02 23.26
N TYR A 152 -4.99 7.49 22.79
CA TYR A 152 -4.43 6.21 23.27
C TYR A 152 -3.26 6.41 24.26
N GLY A 153 -2.98 7.67 24.66
CA GLY A 153 -1.88 8.01 25.56
C GLY A 153 -0.48 7.84 24.93
N THR A 154 0.55 7.77 25.78
CA THR A 154 1.97 7.68 25.35
C THR A 154 2.67 6.39 25.80
N ASN A 155 2.01 5.60 26.66
CA ASN A 155 2.57 4.36 27.18
C ASN A 155 2.63 3.28 26.09
N ALA A 156 3.58 2.35 26.23
CA ALA A 156 3.70 1.22 25.34
C ALA A 156 2.46 0.32 25.45
N VAL A 157 1.63 0.35 24.42
CA VAL A 157 0.29 -0.24 24.45
C VAL A 157 -0.07 -0.71 23.05
N THR A 158 -0.60 -1.93 22.93
CA THR A 158 -1.25 -2.41 21.70
C THR A 158 -2.77 -2.36 21.88
N ARG A 159 -3.48 -1.81 20.91
CA ARG A 159 -4.94 -1.79 20.84
C ARG A 159 -5.41 -2.32 19.50
N THR A 160 -6.58 -2.94 19.51
CA THR A 160 -7.21 -3.49 18.33
C THR A 160 -8.38 -2.61 17.90
N ILE A 161 -8.46 -2.38 16.59
CA ILE A 161 -9.67 -1.88 15.92
C ILE A 161 -10.15 -3.03 15.05
N ASP A 162 -11.07 -3.82 15.57
CA ASP A 162 -11.68 -4.95 14.87
C ASP A 162 -12.95 -4.47 14.15
N THR A 163 -12.95 -4.51 12.84
CA THR A 163 -14.12 -4.09 12.03
C THR A 163 -15.10 -5.23 11.78
N GLY A 164 -14.80 -6.46 12.21
CA GLY A 164 -15.57 -7.65 11.86
C GLY A 164 -15.74 -7.74 10.34
N SER A 165 -16.99 -7.82 9.88
CA SER A 165 -17.34 -7.72 8.46
C SER A 165 -17.90 -6.34 8.05
N GLY A 166 -17.99 -5.38 8.98
CA GLY A 166 -18.57 -4.06 8.76
C GLY A 166 -17.52 -3.00 8.41
N THR A 167 -17.88 -1.72 8.59
CA THR A 167 -16.93 -0.61 8.41
C THR A 167 -16.88 0.25 9.65
N ILE A 168 -15.69 0.66 10.08
CA ILE A 168 -15.52 1.75 11.05
C ILE A 168 -14.96 2.95 10.30
N ASP A 169 -15.70 4.04 10.32
CA ASP A 169 -15.26 5.35 9.83
C ASP A 169 -14.77 6.18 11.02
N LEU A 170 -13.45 6.30 11.16
CA LEU A 170 -12.79 7.13 12.16
C LEU A 170 -12.67 8.56 11.66
N ASN A 171 -13.78 9.28 11.74
CA ASN A 171 -13.82 10.71 11.53
C ASN A 171 -13.48 11.51 12.82
N ALA A 172 -12.64 10.93 13.66
CA ALA A 172 -12.15 11.49 14.91
C ALA A 172 -10.64 11.73 14.81
N ALA A 173 -10.15 12.77 15.47
CA ALA A 173 -8.72 12.99 15.57
C ALA A 173 -8.07 11.84 16.36
N VAL A 174 -7.22 11.05 15.72
CA VAL A 174 -6.50 9.95 16.36
C VAL A 174 -5.19 10.47 16.96
N ARG A 175 -4.97 10.20 18.25
CA ARG A 175 -3.81 10.66 19.02
C ARG A 175 -3.16 9.50 19.77
N GLY A 176 -1.84 9.42 19.73
CA GLY A 176 -1.07 8.41 20.43
C GLY A 176 0.42 8.64 20.28
N GLY A 177 1.19 8.32 21.31
CA GLY A 177 2.65 8.44 21.28
C GLY A 177 3.32 7.36 20.44
N SER A 178 4.63 7.50 20.24
CA SER A 178 5.45 6.59 19.42
C SER A 178 5.46 5.13 19.86
N ASN A 179 5.14 4.87 21.14
CA ASN A 179 5.07 3.52 21.70
C ASN A 179 3.70 2.85 21.57
N VAL A 180 2.70 3.55 21.05
CA VAL A 180 1.35 2.99 20.83
C VAL A 180 1.32 2.19 19.54
N THR A 181 0.75 1.00 19.57
CA THR A 181 0.42 0.22 18.36
C THR A 181 -1.09 0.10 18.21
N LEU A 182 -1.61 0.49 17.06
CA LEU A 182 -3.00 0.23 16.65
C LEU A 182 -3.01 -0.90 15.62
N ASN A 183 -3.71 -1.99 15.92
CA ASN A 183 -3.84 -3.14 15.04
C ASN A 183 -5.27 -3.20 14.48
N LYS A 184 -5.40 -3.05 13.17
CA LYS A 184 -6.64 -3.27 12.45
C LYS A 184 -6.79 -4.75 12.10
N THR A 185 -7.87 -5.38 12.56
CA THR A 185 -8.27 -6.77 12.25
C THR A 185 -9.69 -6.84 11.72
N GLY A 186 -10.14 -8.01 11.25
CA GLY A 186 -11.44 -8.20 10.61
C GLY A 186 -11.39 -7.89 9.12
N ILE A 187 -12.23 -8.57 8.33
CA ILE A 187 -12.29 -8.44 6.87
C ILE A 187 -12.94 -7.12 6.40
N GLY A 188 -13.61 -6.41 7.30
CA GLY A 188 -14.29 -5.14 7.05
C GLY A 188 -13.35 -3.95 6.82
N GLY A 189 -13.92 -2.79 6.48
CA GLY A 189 -13.19 -1.56 6.17
C GLY A 189 -12.90 -0.68 7.39
N LEU A 190 -11.75 -0.01 7.41
CA LEU A 190 -11.42 1.06 8.35
C LEU A 190 -11.08 2.34 7.57
N VAL A 191 -11.86 3.40 7.72
CA VAL A 191 -11.55 4.70 7.14
C VAL A 191 -10.88 5.56 8.20
N ILE A 192 -9.72 6.12 7.88
CA ILE A 192 -9.03 7.14 8.69
C ILE A 192 -9.13 8.45 7.91
N ASP A 193 -10.18 9.21 8.20
CA ASP A 193 -10.47 10.51 7.60
C ASP A 193 -9.77 11.64 8.37
N ASN A 194 -9.38 12.71 7.68
CA ASN A 194 -8.76 13.91 8.24
C ASN A 194 -9.82 14.99 8.46
N PRO A 195 -10.36 15.13 9.68
CA PRO A 195 -11.39 16.12 9.88
C PRO A 195 -10.75 17.51 9.82
N PRO A 196 -11.22 18.42 8.94
CA PRO A 196 -10.66 19.76 8.80
C PRO A 196 -10.48 20.45 10.15
N GLY A 197 -9.27 20.92 10.44
CA GLY A 197 -8.94 21.66 11.65
C GLY A 197 -8.70 20.84 12.92
N THR A 198 -8.66 19.50 12.86
CA THR A 198 -8.47 18.66 14.06
C THR A 198 -7.20 17.84 14.13
N GLY A 199 -6.42 17.76 13.03
CA GLY A 199 -5.05 17.23 12.94
C GLY A 199 -4.78 15.93 13.70
N HIS A 200 -4.54 14.82 12.99
CA HIS A 200 -4.08 13.60 13.65
C HIS A 200 -2.74 13.83 14.35
N GLY A 201 -2.67 13.43 15.62
CA GLY A 201 -1.48 13.51 16.46
C GLY A 201 -0.94 12.13 16.80
N PHE A 202 -1.12 11.15 15.90
CA PHE A 202 -0.67 9.79 16.11
C PHE A 202 0.73 9.60 15.52
N SER A 203 1.69 9.23 16.37
CA SER A 203 3.08 8.97 15.99
C SER A 203 3.56 7.54 16.22
N GLY A 204 2.62 6.65 16.56
CA GLY A 204 2.89 5.25 16.88
C GLY A 204 3.04 4.34 15.68
N THR A 205 2.80 3.05 15.90
CA THR A 205 2.72 2.04 14.85
C THR A 205 1.26 1.75 14.52
N PHE A 206 0.93 1.67 13.24
CA PHE A 206 -0.37 1.21 12.76
C PHE A 206 -0.18 -0.04 11.90
N ARG A 207 -0.93 -1.10 12.18
CA ARG A 207 -0.85 -2.38 11.45
C ARG A 207 -2.20 -2.71 10.85
N ALA A 208 -2.27 -2.82 9.52
CA ALA A 208 -3.39 -3.42 8.81
C ALA A 208 -3.12 -4.92 8.66
N SER A 209 -3.81 -5.74 9.46
CA SER A 209 -3.65 -7.20 9.41
C SER A 209 -4.62 -7.86 8.43
N GLU A 210 -5.83 -7.32 8.31
CA GLU A 210 -6.91 -7.86 7.48
C GLU A 210 -7.83 -6.75 6.94
N GLY A 211 -8.54 -7.06 5.87
CA GLY A 211 -9.55 -6.19 5.27
C GLY A 211 -8.94 -4.97 4.57
N THR A 212 -9.68 -3.88 4.55
CA THR A 212 -9.28 -2.64 3.87
C THR A 212 -9.07 -1.52 4.88
N VAL A 213 -8.05 -0.71 4.66
CA VAL A 213 -7.83 0.57 5.33
C VAL A 213 -7.82 1.67 4.29
N ASP A 214 -8.70 2.66 4.42
CA ASP A 214 -8.73 3.86 3.60
C ASP A 214 -8.05 5.00 4.37
N LEU A 215 -6.83 5.37 3.96
CA LEU A 215 -6.08 6.47 4.53
C LEU A 215 -6.35 7.74 3.72
N GLN A 216 -7.15 8.62 4.31
CA GLN A 216 -7.55 9.91 3.72
C GLN A 216 -6.93 11.09 4.49
N ALA A 217 -5.90 10.81 5.30
CA ALA A 217 -5.35 11.75 6.26
C ALA A 217 -3.83 11.77 6.31
N MET A 218 -3.29 12.88 6.85
CA MET A 218 -1.92 12.91 7.34
C MET A 218 -1.82 12.01 8.57
N PHE A 219 -0.93 11.03 8.55
CA PHE A 219 -0.84 10.04 9.60
C PHE A 219 0.63 9.68 9.86
N ASN A 220 1.26 10.42 10.78
CA ASN A 220 2.70 10.38 11.09
C ASN A 220 3.13 9.08 11.80
N ALA A 221 2.65 7.94 11.33
CA ALA A 221 2.82 6.62 11.93
C ALA A 221 3.82 5.77 11.14
N ASN A 222 4.33 4.73 11.81
CA ASN A 222 4.93 3.58 11.13
C ASN A 222 3.81 2.64 10.69
N VAL A 223 3.59 2.50 9.38
CA VAL A 223 2.49 1.72 8.81
C VAL A 223 2.99 0.34 8.37
N GLY A 224 2.33 -0.71 8.85
CA GLY A 224 2.53 -2.09 8.44
C GLY A 224 1.29 -2.63 7.71
N VAL A 225 1.46 -3.25 6.54
CA VAL A 225 0.37 -3.89 5.78
C VAL A 225 0.68 -5.38 5.61
N SER A 226 -0.19 -6.23 6.13
CA SER A 226 -0.04 -7.70 6.06
C SER A 226 -0.59 -8.26 4.76
N GLY A 227 -0.19 -9.48 4.37
CA GLY A 227 -0.54 -10.10 3.08
C GLY A 227 -2.03 -10.22 2.75
N SER A 228 -2.90 -10.28 3.76
CA SER A 228 -4.36 -10.31 3.62
C SER A 228 -5.03 -8.94 3.69
N ALA A 229 -4.25 -7.86 3.84
CA ALA A 229 -4.78 -6.51 4.00
C ALA A 229 -4.54 -5.67 2.74
N THR A 230 -5.42 -4.68 2.56
CA THR A 230 -5.30 -3.63 1.54
C THR A 230 -5.24 -2.27 2.22
N LEU A 231 -4.27 -1.45 1.85
CA LEU A 231 -4.18 -0.03 2.20
C LEU A 231 -4.51 0.80 0.96
N ASN A 232 -5.62 1.52 0.98
CA ASN A 232 -5.95 2.53 -0.01
C ASN A 232 -5.48 3.88 0.50
N VAL A 233 -4.72 4.61 -0.32
CA VAL A 233 -4.26 5.97 -0.03
C VAL A 233 -5.01 6.92 -0.94
N ASP A 234 -5.98 7.62 -0.37
CA ASP A 234 -6.88 8.55 -1.07
C ASP A 234 -6.95 9.90 -0.33
N PRO A 235 -5.87 10.69 -0.40
CA PRO A 235 -5.83 12.00 0.24
C PRO A 235 -6.92 12.94 -0.29
N VAL A 236 -7.34 12.80 -1.56
CA VAL A 236 -8.31 13.70 -2.20
C VAL A 236 -9.70 13.55 -1.58
N ALA A 237 -10.11 12.32 -1.25
CA ALA A 237 -11.37 12.08 -0.54
C ALA A 237 -11.41 12.78 0.83
N GLY A 238 -10.26 12.92 1.51
CA GLY A 238 -10.11 13.66 2.77
C GLY A 238 -9.79 15.16 2.59
N GLY A 239 -9.81 15.67 1.35
CA GLY A 239 -9.54 17.08 1.06
C GLY A 239 -8.08 17.52 1.22
N ILE A 240 -7.13 16.57 1.20
CA ILE A 240 -5.68 16.85 1.18
C ILE A 240 -5.06 16.38 -0.14
N THR A 241 -3.91 16.94 -0.51
CA THR A 241 -3.23 16.58 -1.79
C THR A 241 -2.30 15.38 -1.63
N THR A 242 -1.75 15.18 -0.45
CA THR A 242 -0.70 14.19 -0.20
C THR A 242 -0.88 13.60 1.19
N ALA A 243 -1.00 12.28 1.27
CA ALA A 243 -0.93 11.58 2.53
C ALA A 243 0.54 11.44 2.97
N THR A 244 0.79 11.48 4.28
CA THR A 244 2.14 11.37 4.82
C THR A 244 2.19 10.29 5.88
N VAL A 245 3.21 9.44 5.83
CA VAL A 245 3.53 8.42 6.84
C VAL A 245 5.02 8.47 7.19
N ASN A 246 5.37 7.98 8.38
CA ASN A 246 6.78 7.96 8.80
C ASN A 246 7.54 6.84 8.08
N SER A 247 7.04 5.62 8.15
CA SER A 247 7.56 4.46 7.42
C SER A 247 6.42 3.60 6.91
N LEU A 248 6.66 2.83 5.84
CA LEU A 248 5.70 1.88 5.27
C LEU A 248 6.39 0.54 5.05
N THR A 249 5.93 -0.51 5.71
CA THR A 249 6.32 -1.90 5.42
C THR A 249 5.10 -2.66 4.95
N SER A 250 5.14 -3.21 3.73
CA SER A 250 4.03 -3.99 3.18
C SER A 250 4.47 -5.42 2.87
N SER A 251 3.53 -6.35 3.04
CA SER A 251 3.49 -7.69 2.46
C SER A 251 2.15 -7.96 1.76
N GLY A 252 1.24 -6.97 1.74
CA GLY A 252 -0.09 -7.03 1.11
C GLY A 252 -0.24 -5.98 0.01
N THR A 253 -1.47 -5.51 -0.20
CA THR A 253 -1.78 -4.58 -1.30
C THR A 253 -1.77 -3.13 -0.83
N VAL A 254 -1.10 -2.26 -1.58
CA VAL A 254 -1.14 -0.80 -1.40
C VAL A 254 -1.70 -0.19 -2.68
N ASN A 255 -2.89 0.40 -2.61
CA ASN A 255 -3.50 1.12 -3.72
C ASN A 255 -3.28 2.61 -3.51
N MET A 256 -2.60 3.26 -4.44
CA MET A 256 -2.46 4.70 -4.44
C MET A 256 -3.46 5.34 -5.41
N LEU A 257 -4.47 5.96 -4.83
CA LEU A 257 -5.45 6.78 -5.52
C LEU A 257 -5.06 8.27 -5.51
N GLY A 258 -4.14 8.64 -4.61
CA GLY A 258 -3.45 9.93 -4.55
C GLY A 258 -1.95 9.78 -4.24
N SER A 259 -1.25 10.91 -4.04
CA SER A 259 0.17 10.92 -3.68
C SER A 259 0.42 10.52 -2.21
N LEU A 260 1.53 9.82 -1.98
CA LEU A 260 1.99 9.37 -0.66
C LEU A 260 3.46 9.77 -0.45
N THR A 261 3.75 10.39 0.70
CA THR A 261 5.12 10.62 1.17
C THR A 261 5.46 9.71 2.35
N VAL A 262 6.53 8.94 2.22
CA VAL A 262 7.11 8.08 3.26
C VAL A 262 8.44 8.66 3.71
N TYR A 263 8.49 9.30 4.88
CA TYR A 263 9.66 10.11 5.28
C TYR A 263 10.94 9.30 5.54
N GLU A 264 10.81 8.17 6.23
CA GLU A 264 11.96 7.36 6.63
C GLU A 264 12.18 6.23 5.64
N SER A 265 11.46 5.12 5.77
CA SER A 265 11.72 3.91 4.98
C SER A 265 10.45 3.31 4.37
N LEU A 266 10.57 2.92 3.10
CA LEU A 266 9.58 2.14 2.36
C LEU A 266 10.13 0.71 2.16
N LYS A 267 9.43 -0.31 2.65
CA LYS A 267 9.81 -1.72 2.49
C LYS A 267 8.67 -2.51 1.89
N LEU A 268 8.79 -2.85 0.61
CA LEU A 268 7.87 -3.73 -0.10
C LEU A 268 8.46 -5.14 -0.11
N ASN A 269 7.83 -6.07 0.61
CA ASN A 269 8.25 -7.47 0.61
C ASN A 269 7.92 -8.18 -0.72
N ALA A 270 8.42 -9.40 -0.90
CA ALA A 270 8.23 -10.18 -2.13
C ALA A 270 6.75 -10.50 -2.46
N SER A 271 5.86 -10.47 -1.47
CA SER A 271 4.42 -10.69 -1.67
C SER A 271 3.61 -9.39 -1.83
N SER A 272 4.24 -8.23 -1.71
CA SER A 272 3.55 -6.95 -1.82
C SER A 272 3.02 -6.71 -3.21
N VAL A 273 1.91 -5.97 -3.30
CA VAL A 273 1.40 -5.42 -4.56
C VAL A 273 1.24 -3.93 -4.39
N LEU A 274 1.91 -3.14 -5.23
CA LEU A 274 1.72 -1.69 -5.31
C LEU A 274 0.92 -1.37 -6.58
N ASN A 275 -0.28 -0.81 -6.40
CA ASN A 275 -1.14 -0.36 -7.48
C ASN A 275 -1.12 1.16 -7.54
N LEU A 276 -0.83 1.71 -8.72
CA LEU A 276 -0.79 3.14 -8.99
C LEU A 276 -1.77 3.46 -10.10
N THR A 277 -2.63 4.45 -9.89
CA THR A 277 -3.48 5.00 -10.95
C THR A 277 -2.92 6.36 -11.37
N LEU A 278 -2.59 6.51 -12.65
CA LEU A 278 -2.06 7.73 -13.23
C LEU A 278 -3.15 8.47 -14.01
N PRO A 279 -3.32 9.78 -13.80
CA PRO A 279 -4.30 10.58 -14.52
C PRO A 279 -3.87 10.84 -15.98
N VAL A 280 -4.76 11.50 -16.73
CA VAL A 280 -4.51 11.93 -18.10
C VAL A 280 -3.36 12.95 -18.16
N ASP A 281 -3.33 13.91 -17.23
CA ASP A 281 -2.29 14.93 -17.17
C ASP A 281 -1.04 14.39 -16.45
N PRO A 282 0.12 14.24 -17.12
CA PRO A 282 1.35 13.79 -16.48
C PRO A 282 1.83 14.70 -15.36
N ASN A 283 1.43 15.98 -15.33
CA ASN A 283 1.80 16.92 -14.27
C ASN A 283 1.00 16.73 -12.98
N GLU A 284 -0.09 15.97 -13.03
CA GLU A 284 -0.93 15.65 -11.87
C GLU A 284 -0.72 14.20 -11.40
N ALA A 285 0.35 13.55 -11.85
CA ALA A 285 0.62 12.16 -11.53
C ALA A 285 0.68 11.90 -10.03
N ASN A 286 -0.01 10.85 -9.60
CA ASN A 286 0.11 10.32 -8.25
C ASN A 286 1.54 9.82 -8.03
N GLN A 287 2.18 10.35 -6.98
CA GLN A 287 3.59 10.10 -6.70
C GLN A 287 3.77 9.39 -5.37
N LEU A 288 4.65 8.38 -5.35
CA LEU A 288 5.17 7.77 -4.13
C LEU A 288 6.56 8.33 -3.84
N SER A 289 6.65 9.29 -2.93
CA SER A 289 7.92 9.83 -2.48
C SER A 289 8.42 9.06 -1.26
N TYR A 290 9.69 8.68 -1.22
CA TYR A 290 10.25 7.88 -0.14
C TYR A 290 11.64 8.34 0.30
N GLY A 291 11.97 8.07 1.57
CA GLY A 291 13.27 8.34 2.17
C GLY A 291 14.30 7.21 2.00
N ALA A 292 15.35 7.30 2.80
CA ALA A 292 16.48 6.38 2.77
C ALA A 292 16.13 4.97 3.29
N GLY A 293 16.90 3.97 2.88
CA GLY A 293 16.67 2.58 3.32
C GLY A 293 15.41 1.96 2.71
N THR A 294 14.98 2.49 1.56
CA THR A 294 13.91 1.93 0.77
C THR A 294 14.34 0.58 0.17
N MET A 295 13.46 -0.40 0.25
CA MET A 295 13.60 -1.74 -0.30
C MET A 295 12.38 -2.07 -1.16
N LEU A 296 12.59 -2.17 -2.47
CA LEU A 296 11.55 -2.55 -3.42
C LEU A 296 11.51 -4.08 -3.58
N GLY A 297 10.30 -4.59 -3.76
CA GLY A 297 9.98 -6.01 -3.88
C GLY A 297 8.54 -6.19 -4.29
N GLY A 298 8.16 -7.43 -4.64
CA GLY A 298 6.80 -7.76 -5.04
C GLY A 298 6.41 -7.17 -6.39
N ALA A 299 5.11 -6.95 -6.60
CA ALA A 299 4.54 -6.52 -7.86
C ALA A 299 4.27 -5.01 -7.91
N LEU A 300 4.54 -4.39 -9.06
CA LEU A 300 4.05 -3.07 -9.43
C LEU A 300 2.98 -3.20 -10.53
N HIS A 301 1.84 -2.56 -10.33
CA HIS A 301 0.80 -2.42 -11.34
C HIS A 301 0.47 -0.94 -11.55
N VAL A 302 0.56 -0.48 -12.79
CA VAL A 302 0.29 0.92 -13.16
C VAL A 302 -0.93 0.99 -14.07
N THR A 303 -1.96 1.74 -13.70
CA THR A 303 -3.11 2.01 -14.57
C THR A 303 -3.01 3.41 -15.13
N LEU A 304 -2.90 3.55 -16.44
CA LEU A 304 -2.89 4.85 -17.12
C LEU A 304 -4.31 5.20 -17.56
N LEU A 305 -4.84 6.31 -17.06
CA LEU A 305 -6.15 6.82 -17.43
C LEU A 305 -5.99 7.79 -18.60
N GLY A 306 -5.99 7.30 -19.84
CA GLY A 306 -6.02 8.16 -21.02
C GLY A 306 -5.26 7.61 -22.23
N ASP A 307 -5.60 8.14 -23.40
CA ASP A 307 -4.83 7.95 -24.62
C ASP A 307 -3.75 9.03 -24.71
N TYR A 308 -2.53 8.67 -25.13
CA TYR A 308 -1.42 9.61 -25.28
C TYR A 308 -1.00 9.70 -26.76
N PRO A 309 -1.83 10.27 -27.65
CA PRO A 309 -1.60 10.25 -29.09
C PRO A 309 -0.37 11.06 -29.50
N ASP A 310 -0.04 12.12 -28.76
CA ASP A 310 1.06 13.04 -29.06
C ASP A 310 2.43 12.56 -28.55
N ALA A 311 2.47 11.42 -27.83
CA ALA A 311 3.72 10.86 -27.33
C ALA A 311 4.57 10.33 -28.49
N ASP A 312 5.65 11.04 -28.82
CA ASP A 312 6.65 10.64 -29.81
C ASP A 312 8.06 10.59 -29.20
N THR A 313 9.08 10.24 -30.00
CA THR A 313 10.46 10.16 -29.49
C THR A 313 11.09 11.51 -29.15
N SER A 314 10.58 12.59 -29.74
CA SER A 314 11.04 13.96 -29.49
C SER A 314 10.31 14.60 -28.32
N ASN A 315 9.08 14.16 -28.03
CA ASN A 315 8.20 14.64 -26.98
C ASN A 315 7.54 13.45 -26.25
N PRO A 316 8.32 12.63 -25.53
CA PRO A 316 7.75 11.52 -24.78
C PRO A 316 6.88 12.04 -23.63
N THR A 317 5.78 11.34 -23.33
CA THR A 317 5.01 11.60 -22.10
C THR A 317 5.68 10.88 -20.93
N VAL A 318 6.10 11.65 -19.92
CA VAL A 318 6.82 11.15 -18.75
C VAL A 318 5.96 11.32 -17.50
N PHE A 319 5.81 10.24 -16.73
CA PHE A 319 5.14 10.24 -15.43
C PHE A 319 6.16 9.97 -14.33
N GLN A 320 6.28 10.86 -13.37
CA GLN A 320 7.11 10.64 -12.18
C GLN A 320 6.29 9.91 -11.10
N ILE A 321 6.41 8.59 -11.02
CA ILE A 321 5.55 7.77 -10.14
C ILE A 321 6.22 7.37 -8.83
N LEU A 322 7.55 7.26 -8.84
CA LEU A 322 8.37 6.99 -7.65
C LEU A 322 9.35 8.14 -7.50
N GLN A 323 9.58 8.65 -6.29
CA GLN A 323 10.59 9.69 -6.08
C GLN A 323 11.39 9.41 -4.83
N SER A 324 12.68 9.13 -5.01
CA SER A 324 13.59 9.12 -3.87
C SER A 324 13.90 10.53 -3.40
N THR A 325 13.81 10.74 -2.10
CA THR A 325 14.29 11.95 -1.42
C THR A 325 15.68 11.74 -0.81
N ALA A 326 16.16 10.48 -0.72
CA ALA A 326 17.45 10.14 -0.14
C ALA A 326 17.99 8.79 -0.63
N GLY A 327 18.89 8.83 -1.62
CA GLY A 327 19.64 7.67 -2.13
C GLY A 327 18.82 6.71 -3.00
N ASP A 328 19.49 5.80 -3.68
CA ASP A 328 18.80 4.84 -4.56
C ASP A 328 18.07 3.76 -3.75
N PRO A 329 16.90 3.28 -4.20
CA PRO A 329 16.22 2.17 -3.55
C PRO A 329 17.03 0.88 -3.67
N GLY A 330 17.08 0.08 -2.61
CA GLY A 330 17.57 -1.29 -2.67
C GLY A 330 16.50 -2.25 -3.21
N GLY A 331 16.91 -3.42 -3.69
CA GLY A 331 15.99 -4.45 -4.21
C GLY A 331 15.42 -4.13 -5.60
N ASN A 332 14.49 -4.96 -6.07
CA ASN A 332 13.80 -4.79 -7.35
C ASN A 332 12.37 -5.33 -7.25
N PHE A 333 11.46 -4.75 -8.03
CA PHE A 333 10.17 -5.40 -8.26
C PHE A 333 10.37 -6.77 -8.91
N THR A 334 9.58 -7.75 -8.52
CA THR A 334 9.59 -9.09 -9.12
C THR A 334 8.78 -9.14 -10.40
N THR A 335 7.73 -8.31 -10.50
CA THR A 335 6.87 -8.19 -11.68
C THR A 335 6.41 -6.75 -11.85
N VAL A 336 6.44 -6.26 -13.08
CA VAL A 336 5.86 -4.96 -13.45
C VAL A 336 4.82 -5.18 -14.53
N THR A 337 3.63 -4.61 -14.34
CA THR A 337 2.53 -4.64 -15.30
C THR A 337 1.90 -3.26 -15.41
N ALA A 338 1.23 -2.99 -16.53
CA ALA A 338 0.44 -1.78 -16.66
C ALA A 338 -0.86 -2.04 -17.42
N THR A 339 -1.91 -1.31 -17.08
CA THR A 339 -3.12 -1.20 -17.90
C THR A 339 -3.03 0.08 -18.71
N TYR A 340 -2.98 -0.04 -20.03
CA TYR A 340 -2.90 1.06 -20.99
C TYR A 340 -4.04 0.92 -22.00
N ASN A 341 -4.92 1.91 -22.09
CA ASN A 341 -6.10 1.89 -22.98
C ASN A 341 -6.96 0.61 -22.81
N GLY A 342 -7.10 0.15 -21.57
CA GLY A 342 -7.82 -1.09 -21.23
C GLY A 342 -7.08 -2.40 -21.56
N GLN A 343 -5.89 -2.34 -22.17
CA GLN A 343 -5.02 -3.49 -22.42
C GLN A 343 -4.04 -3.69 -21.25
N LEU A 344 -3.97 -4.91 -20.71
CA LEU A 344 -2.93 -5.30 -19.77
C LEU A 344 -1.62 -5.58 -20.51
N LEU A 345 -0.57 -4.82 -20.19
CA LEU A 345 0.78 -4.96 -20.69
C LEU A 345 1.68 -5.57 -19.61
N SER A 346 2.40 -6.63 -19.96
CA SER A 346 3.45 -7.19 -19.10
C SER A 346 4.80 -6.58 -19.45
N PHE A 347 5.65 -6.33 -18.46
CA PHE A 347 7.00 -5.84 -18.69
C PHE A 347 8.03 -6.97 -18.61
N THR A 348 9.09 -6.82 -19.39
CA THR A 348 10.31 -7.60 -19.26
C THR A 348 11.41 -6.65 -18.82
N GLN A 349 12.21 -7.06 -17.85
CA GLN A 349 13.43 -6.35 -17.49
C GLN A 349 14.33 -6.28 -18.73
N GLY A 350 14.89 -5.11 -19.01
CA GLY A 350 15.64 -4.85 -20.23
C GLY A 350 16.75 -5.89 -20.46
N PRO A 351 17.05 -6.24 -21.73
CA PRO A 351 18.10 -7.21 -22.05
C PRO A 351 19.50 -6.68 -21.73
N ASP A 352 19.63 -5.38 -21.45
CA ASP A 352 20.88 -4.76 -21.10
C ASP A 352 21.27 -5.13 -19.67
N ALA A 353 22.24 -6.05 -19.55
CA ALA A 353 22.80 -6.42 -18.25
C ALA A 353 23.43 -5.24 -17.50
N VAL A 354 23.68 -4.11 -18.19
CA VAL A 354 24.24 -2.89 -17.60
C VAL A 354 23.18 -2.09 -16.84
N ASP A 355 21.89 -2.22 -17.20
CA ASP A 355 20.81 -1.49 -16.53
C ASP A 355 19.63 -2.40 -16.15
N PRO A 356 19.77 -3.16 -15.04
CA PRO A 356 18.71 -4.01 -14.54
C PRO A 356 17.49 -3.23 -14.02
N HIS A 357 17.51 -1.90 -13.98
CA HIS A 357 16.42 -1.12 -13.39
C HIS A 357 15.37 -0.69 -14.41
N VAL A 358 15.66 -0.89 -15.70
CA VAL A 358 14.74 -0.57 -16.80
C VAL A 358 13.86 -1.76 -17.14
N TRP A 359 12.56 -1.51 -17.18
CA TRP A 359 11.51 -2.43 -17.58
C TRP A 359 10.88 -1.91 -18.88
N ILE A 360 10.65 -2.80 -19.84
CA ILE A 360 10.02 -2.48 -21.12
C ILE A 360 8.75 -3.32 -21.27
N SER A 361 7.62 -2.68 -21.54
CA SER A 361 6.36 -3.36 -21.74
C SER A 361 6.32 -4.08 -23.08
N GLN A 362 5.40 -5.04 -23.20
CA GLN A 362 4.87 -5.43 -24.49
C GLN A 362 4.24 -4.24 -25.22
N MET A 363 4.12 -4.36 -26.54
CA MET A 363 3.50 -3.35 -27.37
C MET A 363 1.99 -3.31 -27.17
N ALA A 364 1.45 -2.10 -27.01
CA ALA A 364 0.03 -1.84 -27.03
C ALA A 364 -0.53 -1.91 -28.46
N ALA A 365 -1.86 -2.02 -28.58
CA ALA A 365 -2.56 -2.10 -29.86
C ALA A 365 -2.35 -0.87 -30.78
N ASP A 366 -1.95 0.27 -30.23
CA ASP A 366 -1.67 1.52 -30.96
C ASP A 366 -0.19 1.66 -31.37
N GLY A 367 0.64 0.64 -31.15
CA GLY A 367 2.07 0.65 -31.50
C GLY A 367 2.95 1.40 -30.50
N LYS A 368 2.44 1.75 -29.32
CA LYS A 368 3.26 2.32 -28.24
C LYS A 368 3.75 1.24 -27.28
N GLN A 369 4.86 1.52 -26.61
CA GLN A 369 5.35 0.75 -25.47
C GLN A 369 5.55 1.69 -24.27
N LEU A 370 5.59 1.11 -23.08
CA LEU A 370 5.94 1.79 -21.86
C LEU A 370 7.36 1.38 -21.45
N ARG A 371 8.16 2.36 -21.06
CA ARG A 371 9.44 2.16 -20.38
C ARG A 371 9.27 2.60 -18.94
N PHE A 372 9.63 1.75 -17.98
CA PHE A 372 9.67 2.10 -16.57
C PHE A 372 11.10 1.99 -16.07
N ASP A 373 11.64 3.04 -15.48
CA ASP A 373 12.94 3.04 -14.81
C ASP A 373 12.70 3.07 -13.30
N GLN A 374 13.13 2.02 -12.61
CA GLN A 374 12.90 1.86 -11.18
C GLN A 374 13.70 2.85 -10.33
N ILE A 375 14.89 3.27 -10.78
CA ILE A 375 15.73 4.21 -10.02
C ILE A 375 15.19 5.62 -10.19
N SER A 376 15.00 6.06 -11.44
CA SER A 376 14.45 7.39 -11.68
C SER A 376 13.00 7.49 -11.24
N GLY A 377 12.27 6.37 -11.27
CA GLY A 377 10.85 6.32 -10.94
C GLY A 377 9.94 6.82 -12.06
N GLU A 378 10.47 6.92 -13.28
CA GLU A 378 9.75 7.45 -14.43
C GLU A 378 9.07 6.32 -15.22
N VAL A 379 7.80 6.52 -15.56
CA VAL A 379 7.12 5.76 -16.61
C VAL A 379 7.03 6.65 -17.85
N VAL A 380 7.58 6.17 -18.96
CA VAL A 380 7.64 6.89 -20.22
C VAL A 380 6.84 6.16 -21.27
N VAL A 381 5.91 6.86 -21.91
CA VAL A 381 5.22 6.35 -23.11
C VAL A 381 6.10 6.66 -24.31
N VAL A 382 6.55 5.63 -25.03
CA VAL A 382 7.41 5.78 -26.22
C VAL A 382 6.81 5.05 -27.42
N PRO A 383 6.96 5.58 -28.64
CA PRO A 383 6.57 4.88 -29.86
C PRO A 383 7.50 3.68 -30.13
N GLU A 384 7.07 2.75 -30.98
CA GLU A 384 7.87 1.61 -31.44
C GLU A 384 9.31 1.99 -31.83
N PRO A 385 10.35 1.37 -31.23
CA PRO A 385 11.75 1.58 -31.62
C PRO A 385 12.03 1.16 -33.08
N SER A 386 11.29 0.17 -33.58
CA SER A 386 11.43 -0.43 -34.91
C SER A 386 11.09 0.51 -36.04
N SER A 387 10.07 1.35 -35.89
CA SER A 387 9.61 2.28 -36.93
C SER A 387 10.74 3.21 -37.39
N ILE A 388 11.56 3.68 -36.45
CA ILE A 388 12.66 4.62 -36.74
C ILE A 388 13.86 3.89 -37.32
N VAL A 389 14.23 2.73 -36.77
CA VAL A 389 15.36 1.96 -37.31
C VAL A 389 15.03 1.44 -38.71
N ILE A 390 13.81 0.96 -38.94
CA ILE A 390 13.36 0.48 -40.26
C ILE A 390 13.19 1.64 -41.23
N ALA A 391 12.65 2.79 -40.81
CA ALA A 391 12.60 3.98 -41.66
C ALA A 391 14.01 4.51 -41.99
N GLY A 392 14.95 4.49 -41.03
CA GLY A 392 16.34 4.88 -41.23
C GLY A 392 17.07 3.94 -42.19
N ILE A 393 16.91 2.62 -42.02
CA ILE A 393 17.45 1.61 -42.94
C ILE A 393 16.79 1.76 -44.32
N GLY A 394 15.47 1.97 -44.38
CA GLY A 394 14.71 2.22 -45.62
C GLY A 394 15.20 3.47 -46.36
N ALA A 395 15.39 4.58 -45.64
CA ALA A 395 15.92 5.83 -46.19
C ALA A 395 17.36 5.68 -46.67
N ALA A 396 18.21 4.96 -45.91
CA ALA A 396 19.58 4.65 -46.32
C ALA A 396 19.61 3.78 -47.60
N MET A 397 18.73 2.79 -47.69
CA MET A 397 18.58 1.96 -48.90
C MET A 397 18.06 2.76 -50.10
N ALA A 398 17.10 3.66 -49.90
CA ALA A 398 16.59 4.55 -50.94
C ALA A 398 17.67 5.53 -51.45
N ALA A 399 18.43 6.15 -50.53
CA ALA A 399 19.56 7.03 -50.86
C ALA A 399 20.66 6.28 -51.63
N TRP A 400 20.96 5.05 -51.24
CA TRP A 400 21.92 4.19 -51.94
C TRP A 400 21.47 3.85 -53.37
N ASN A 401 20.18 3.55 -53.56
CA ASN A 401 19.62 3.28 -54.89
C ASN A 401 19.61 4.51 -55.79
N ALA A 402 19.31 5.69 -55.25
CA ALA A 402 19.42 6.96 -55.97
C ALA A 402 20.86 7.24 -56.42
N LEU A 403 21.84 7.02 -55.53
CA LEU A 403 23.28 7.17 -55.84
C LEU A 403 23.74 6.20 -56.95
N LYS A 404 23.34 4.92 -56.87
CA LYS A 404 23.63 3.92 -57.92
C LYS A 404 23.04 4.33 -59.27
N SER A 405 21.80 4.82 -59.27
CA SER A 405 21.11 5.27 -60.49
C SER A 405 21.80 6.48 -61.12
N ARG A 406 22.24 7.45 -60.31
CA ARG A 406 23.05 8.59 -60.76
C ARG A 406 24.38 8.15 -61.37
N ARG A 407 25.09 7.20 -60.74
CA ARG A 407 26.34 6.64 -61.29
C ARG A 407 26.13 5.94 -62.64
N LYS A 408 25.04 5.19 -62.81
CA LYS A 408 24.69 4.58 -64.10
C LYS A 408 24.47 5.64 -65.18
N ARG A 409 23.72 6.71 -64.88
CA ARG A 409 23.49 7.82 -65.82
C ARG A 409 24.79 8.55 -66.20
N LEU A 410 25.67 8.81 -65.22
CA LEU A 410 26.96 9.45 -65.50
C LEU A 410 27.89 8.58 -66.35
N ARG A 411 27.82 7.25 -66.22
CA ARG A 411 28.56 6.33 -67.11
C ARG A 411 27.99 6.32 -68.53
N ALA A 412 26.68 6.41 -68.70
CA ALA A 412 26.05 6.52 -70.02
C ALA A 412 26.41 7.84 -70.73
N LEU A 413 26.77 8.88 -69.99
CA LEU A 413 27.18 10.18 -70.52
C LEU A 413 28.69 10.30 -70.75
N ARG A 414 29.49 9.28 -70.47
CA ARG A 414 30.92 9.32 -70.85
C ARG A 414 31.02 9.11 -72.36
N PRO A 415 31.58 10.07 -73.12
CA PRO A 415 31.86 9.86 -74.54
C PRO A 415 32.81 8.67 -74.66
N THR A 416 32.39 7.66 -75.40
CA THR A 416 33.27 6.62 -75.90
C THR A 416 34.24 7.29 -76.87
N PHE A 417 35.45 7.57 -76.40
CA PHE A 417 36.55 7.88 -77.30
C PHE A 417 36.88 6.57 -78.04
N GLU A 418 36.32 6.42 -79.23
CA GLU A 418 36.77 5.42 -80.20
C GLU A 418 38.19 5.82 -80.63
N THR A 419 39.15 4.93 -80.36
CA THR A 419 40.52 4.97 -80.88
C THR A 419 40.63 4.18 -82.16
#